data_AF-A0A934MLL0-F1
#
_entry.id   AF-A0A934MLL0-F1
#
_cell.length_a   1.000
_cell.length_b   1.000
_cell.length_c   1.000
_cell.angle_alpha   90.00
_cell.angle_beta   90.00
_cell.angle_gamma   90.00
#
_symmetry.space_group_name_H-M   'P 1'
#
loop_
_entity.id
_entity.type
_entity.pdbx_description
1 polymer ?
#
loop_
_entity_poly.entity_id
_entity_poly.type
_entity_poly.pdbx_seq_one_letter_code
_entity_poly.pdbx_strand_id
1 'polypeptide(L)'
;MKRFALKRLFSTLIVAALCSLPVPAQEGAAPLVMVPDHPVGVPVTGCFRANETLFGPYWLTFCLDRRGSFQVRGGGVTCNGRMTWWTSGRDIFMDLDRTPCGGRQAWEAASIDCRSTGGLIGAIGRVIVGESPRIRTLRCTYHPTVPGVTRRTFTATRT
;
A
#
# COMPACT_ATOMS: atom_id res chain seq x y z
N MET A 1 -23.60 69.82 -69.64
CA MET A 1 -24.22 68.48 -69.74
C MET A 1 -24.06 67.76 -68.41
N LYS A 2 -25.16 67.59 -67.66
CA LYS A 2 -25.22 66.87 -66.38
C LYS A 2 -25.82 65.49 -66.66
N ARG A 3 -25.16 64.40 -66.25
CA ARG A 3 -25.77 63.07 -66.19
C ARG A 3 -25.55 62.49 -64.80
N PHE A 4 -26.60 62.61 -63.99
CA PHE A 4 -26.81 61.83 -62.78
C PHE A 4 -27.19 60.40 -63.18
N ALA A 5 -26.49 59.40 -62.64
CA ALA A 5 -26.94 58.01 -62.57
C ALA A 5 -26.41 57.46 -61.24
N LEU A 6 -27.23 57.40 -60.20
CA LEU A 6 -28.17 56.32 -59.92
C LEU A 6 -27.46 54.98 -59.75
N LYS A 7 -26.87 54.74 -58.57
CA LYS A 7 -26.82 53.42 -57.95
C LYS A 7 -27.04 53.56 -56.44
N ARG A 8 -28.30 53.36 -56.06
CA ARG A 8 -28.76 53.11 -54.69
C ARG A 8 -28.50 51.64 -54.35
N LEU A 9 -28.33 51.41 -53.04
CA LEU A 9 -28.52 50.16 -52.29
C LEU A 9 -27.39 49.14 -52.34
N PHE A 10 -26.63 49.08 -51.26
CA PHE A 10 -26.22 47.87 -50.52
C PHE A 10 -25.66 48.40 -49.17
N SER A 11 -26.52 48.74 -48.22
CA SER A 11 -27.03 47.85 -47.17
C SER A 11 -25.89 47.20 -46.35
N THR A 12 -25.61 47.83 -45.20
CA THR A 12 -25.29 47.19 -43.92
C THR A 12 -24.33 46.00 -43.96
N LEU A 13 -23.03 46.28 -43.85
CA LEU A 13 -22.03 45.28 -43.50
C LEU A 13 -22.03 45.07 -41.99
N ILE A 14 -22.34 43.84 -41.60
CA ILE A 14 -22.50 43.31 -40.25
C ILE A 14 -21.18 43.45 -39.47
N VAL A 15 -21.20 44.29 -38.44
CA VAL A 15 -20.23 44.30 -37.35
C VAL A 15 -20.78 43.39 -36.26
N ALA A 16 -20.26 42.17 -36.14
CA ALA A 16 -20.23 41.33 -34.92
C ALA A 16 -19.90 39.87 -35.26
N ALA A 17 -18.62 39.54 -35.44
CA ALA A 17 -18.17 38.14 -35.51
C ALA A 17 -16.69 38.00 -35.12
N LEU A 18 -16.30 38.59 -34.00
CA LEU A 18 -14.98 38.40 -33.38
C LEU A 18 -15.16 38.45 -31.86
N CYS A 19 -15.51 37.32 -31.24
CA CYS A 19 -15.24 37.01 -29.82
C CYS A 19 -15.85 35.65 -29.46
N SER A 20 -15.21 34.56 -29.89
CA SER A 20 -15.43 33.24 -29.30
C SER A 20 -14.11 32.46 -29.33
N LEU A 21 -13.16 32.94 -28.53
CA LEU A 21 -12.00 32.13 -28.13
C LEU A 21 -12.47 31.16 -27.03
N PRO A 22 -12.18 29.85 -27.12
CA PRO A 22 -12.41 28.95 -26.02
C PRO A 22 -11.46 29.30 -24.88
N VAL A 23 -12.03 29.69 -23.74
CA VAL A 23 -11.30 29.85 -22.48
C VAL A 23 -10.89 28.45 -22.02
N PRO A 24 -9.60 28.15 -21.75
CA PRO A 24 -9.26 26.94 -21.01
C PRO A 24 -9.84 27.12 -19.61
N ALA A 25 -10.86 26.34 -19.28
CA ALA A 25 -11.34 26.20 -17.92
C ALA A 25 -10.15 25.74 -17.09
N GLN A 26 -9.57 26.64 -16.32
CA GLN A 26 -8.62 26.30 -15.28
C GLN A 26 -9.41 25.45 -14.29
N GLU A 27 -9.24 24.13 -14.37
CA GLU A 27 -9.66 23.19 -13.34
C GLU A 27 -9.10 23.72 -12.03
N GLY A 28 -9.97 24.37 -11.26
CA GLY A 28 -9.66 24.88 -9.94
C GLY A 28 -9.11 23.71 -9.16
N ALA A 29 -7.82 23.82 -8.81
CA ALA A 29 -7.19 22.91 -7.87
C ALA A 29 -8.10 22.86 -6.64
N ALA A 30 -8.84 21.77 -6.49
CA ALA A 30 -9.62 21.53 -5.29
C ALA A 30 -8.64 21.71 -4.11
N PRO A 31 -8.99 22.50 -3.08
CA PRO A 31 -8.10 22.71 -1.96
C PRO A 31 -7.72 21.34 -1.40
N LEU A 32 -6.44 21.01 -1.49
CA LEU A 32 -5.89 19.75 -1.00
C LEU A 32 -6.11 19.71 0.52
N VAL A 33 -7.13 18.97 0.94
CA VAL A 33 -7.48 18.81 2.35
C VAL A 33 -6.44 17.88 2.98
N MET A 34 -5.51 18.44 3.74
CA MET A 34 -4.69 17.68 4.68
C MET A 34 -5.63 17.11 5.74
N VAL A 35 -5.76 15.78 5.79
CA VAL A 35 -6.46 15.07 6.86
C VAL A 35 -5.42 14.62 7.88
N PRO A 36 -5.46 15.13 9.12
CA PRO A 36 -4.57 14.64 10.17
C PRO A 36 -5.01 13.28 10.74
N ASP A 37 -3.99 12.50 11.10
CA ASP A 37 -3.95 11.51 12.19
C ASP A 37 -4.41 10.08 11.94
N HIS A 38 -3.51 9.27 11.35
CA HIS A 38 -3.23 7.91 11.82
C HIS A 38 -1.73 7.83 12.13
N PRO A 39 -1.32 7.09 13.18
CA PRO A 39 0.09 7.01 13.58
C PRO A 39 0.92 6.64 12.34
N VAL A 40 1.89 7.50 12.05
CA VAL A 40 2.70 7.53 10.82
C VAL A 40 3.44 6.21 10.66
N GLY A 41 2.78 5.26 10.01
CA GLY A 41 3.31 3.94 9.67
C GLY A 41 3.39 3.79 8.16
N VAL A 42 4.44 3.14 7.67
CA VAL A 42 4.56 2.81 6.24
C VAL A 42 3.31 2.01 5.82
N PRO A 43 2.64 2.32 4.70
CA PRO A 43 1.50 1.54 4.23
C PRO A 43 1.99 0.15 3.80
N VAL A 44 1.98 -0.80 4.73
CA VAL A 44 2.36 -2.20 4.50
C VAL A 44 1.09 -3.02 4.45
N THR A 45 0.65 -3.36 3.24
CA THR A 45 -0.49 -4.27 3.04
C THR A 45 -0.06 -5.48 2.23
N GLY A 46 -0.80 -6.58 2.30
CA GLY A 46 -0.60 -7.77 1.46
C GLY A 46 0.14 -8.92 2.13
N CYS A 47 0.31 -10.00 1.37
CA CYS A 47 0.86 -11.26 1.84
C CYS A 47 2.36 -11.38 1.57
N PHE A 48 3.06 -11.94 2.54
CA PHE A 48 4.49 -12.18 2.52
C PHE A 48 4.74 -13.63 2.90
N ARG A 49 5.69 -14.26 2.21
CA ARG A 49 6.14 -15.61 2.50
C ARG A 49 7.60 -15.57 2.96
N ALA A 50 7.90 -16.26 4.05
CA ALA A 50 9.26 -16.48 4.49
C ALA A 50 10.07 -17.18 3.39
N ASN A 51 11.27 -16.70 3.13
CA ASN A 51 12.17 -17.22 2.12
C ASN A 51 12.91 -18.47 2.59
N GLU A 52 12.95 -18.70 3.91
CA GLU A 52 13.46 -19.91 4.53
C GLU A 52 12.43 -20.58 5.45
N THR A 53 12.69 -21.83 5.80
CA THR A 53 11.92 -22.53 6.83
C THR A 53 12.32 -22.04 8.21
N LEU A 54 11.33 -21.88 9.11
CA LEU A 54 11.58 -21.32 10.43
C LEU A 54 12.03 -22.36 11.43
N PHE A 55 11.28 -23.44 11.64
CA PHE A 55 11.61 -24.44 12.66
C PHE A 55 11.48 -25.84 12.08
N GLY A 56 12.54 -26.35 11.45
CA GLY A 56 12.49 -27.60 10.70
C GLY A 56 11.88 -27.38 9.30
N PRO A 57 10.87 -28.13 8.86
CA PRO A 57 10.36 -28.08 7.49
C PRO A 57 9.25 -27.03 7.26
N TYR A 58 8.99 -26.14 8.22
CA TYR A 58 7.82 -25.27 8.21
C TYR A 58 8.07 -23.92 7.55
N TRP A 59 7.26 -23.62 6.54
CA TRP A 59 7.19 -22.34 5.84
C TRP A 59 6.09 -21.48 6.45
N LEU A 60 6.40 -20.22 6.72
CA LEU A 60 5.44 -19.23 7.22
C LEU A 60 5.03 -18.28 6.07
N THR A 61 3.73 -18.08 5.92
CA THR A 61 3.14 -17.02 5.10
C THR A 61 2.26 -16.16 6.00
N PHE A 62 2.29 -14.85 5.86
CA PHE A 62 1.47 -13.93 6.65
C PHE A 62 0.95 -12.78 5.80
N CYS A 63 -0.28 -12.33 6.07
CA CYS A 63 -0.94 -11.27 5.33
C CYS A 63 -1.27 -10.10 6.26
N LEU A 64 -0.73 -8.92 5.92
CA LEU A 64 -0.90 -7.67 6.64
C LEU A 64 -2.16 -6.95 6.15
N ASP A 65 -3.31 -7.57 6.40
CA ASP A 65 -4.63 -7.04 6.07
C ASP A 65 -5.34 -6.53 7.34
N ARG A 66 -6.49 -5.85 7.21
CA ARG A 66 -7.27 -5.36 8.37
C ARG A 66 -7.53 -6.44 9.43
N ARG A 67 -7.65 -7.70 9.01
CA ARG A 67 -7.64 -8.86 9.89
C ARG A 67 -6.40 -9.68 9.54
N GLY A 68 -5.34 -9.50 10.31
CA GLY A 68 -4.09 -10.21 10.07
C GLY A 68 -4.30 -11.71 10.10
N SER A 69 -3.67 -12.40 9.16
CA SER A 69 -3.71 -13.85 9.08
C SER A 69 -2.34 -14.40 8.81
N PHE A 70 -2.11 -15.63 9.26
CA PHE A 70 -0.90 -16.35 8.94
C PHE A 70 -1.21 -17.80 8.62
N GLN A 71 -0.28 -18.43 7.94
CA GLN A 71 -0.34 -19.81 7.58
C GLN A 71 1.02 -20.45 7.75
N VAL A 72 1.03 -21.64 8.32
CA VAL A 72 2.22 -22.47 8.42
C VAL A 72 1.99 -23.77 7.68
N ARG A 73 2.92 -24.13 6.79
CA ARG A 73 2.86 -25.36 5.99
C ARG A 73 4.20 -26.08 6.03
N GLY A 74 4.17 -27.40 6.11
CA GLY A 74 5.35 -28.25 6.11
C GLY A 74 5.17 -29.45 7.04
N GLY A 75 6.04 -30.45 6.95
CA GLY A 75 5.99 -31.61 7.86
C GLY A 75 4.65 -32.37 7.89
N GLY A 76 3.85 -32.28 6.82
CA GLY A 76 2.53 -32.92 6.74
C GLY A 76 1.39 -32.17 7.43
N VAL A 77 1.64 -30.97 7.98
CA VAL A 77 0.61 -30.15 8.64
C VAL A 77 0.34 -28.83 7.91
N THR A 78 -0.84 -28.27 8.12
CA THR A 78 -1.21 -26.93 7.69
C THR A 78 -1.98 -26.22 8.78
N CYS A 79 -1.43 -25.12 9.29
CA CYS A 79 -2.05 -24.28 10.30
C CYS A 79 -2.52 -22.99 9.63
N ASN A 80 -3.78 -22.60 9.85
CA ASN A 80 -4.32 -21.32 9.37
C ASN A 80 -4.76 -20.52 10.58
N GLY A 81 -4.02 -19.47 10.90
CA GLY A 81 -4.16 -18.71 12.14
C GLY A 81 -4.47 -17.25 11.91
N ARG A 82 -4.81 -16.57 13.00
CA ARG A 82 -4.98 -15.12 13.01
C ARG A 82 -3.79 -14.47 13.69
N MET A 83 -3.56 -13.21 13.34
CA MET A 83 -2.56 -12.38 13.99
C MET A 83 -3.06 -10.95 14.09
N THR A 84 -2.62 -10.26 15.14
CA THR A 84 -2.70 -8.80 15.20
C THR A 84 -1.39 -8.23 14.68
N TRP A 85 -1.45 -7.09 14.02
CA TRP A 85 -0.25 -6.41 13.57
C TRP A 85 -0.44 -4.90 13.64
N TRP A 86 0.67 -4.20 13.80
CA TRP A 86 0.72 -2.75 13.84
C TRP A 86 2.09 -2.27 13.36
N THR A 87 2.23 -0.96 13.22
CA THR A 87 3.49 -0.34 12.82
C THR A 87 3.91 0.70 13.84
N SER A 88 5.21 0.88 14.00
CA SER A 88 5.81 2.01 14.70
C SER A 88 6.93 2.56 13.84
N GLY A 89 6.69 3.69 13.19
CA GLY A 89 7.58 4.25 12.18
C GLY A 89 7.80 3.28 11.01
N ARG A 90 9.00 2.67 10.97
CA ARG A 90 9.42 1.74 9.91
C ARG A 90 9.45 0.28 10.34
N ASP A 91 9.12 0.03 11.60
CA ASP A 91 9.05 -1.30 12.19
C ASP A 91 7.61 -1.81 12.13
N ILE A 92 7.45 -3.07 11.76
CA ILE A 92 6.17 -3.78 11.68
C ILE A 92 6.21 -4.84 12.76
N PHE A 93 5.21 -4.86 13.62
CA PHE A 93 5.10 -5.82 14.71
C PHE A 93 3.88 -6.70 14.45
N MET A 94 4.02 -7.99 14.75
CA MET A 94 2.96 -8.97 14.62
C MET A 94 2.92 -9.86 15.84
N ASP A 95 1.72 -10.15 16.33
CA ASP A 95 1.48 -11.17 17.35
C ASP A 95 0.60 -12.26 16.74
N LEU A 96 1.14 -13.47 16.70
CA LEU A 96 0.48 -14.66 16.18
C LEU A 96 -0.31 -15.33 17.29
N ASP A 97 -1.57 -15.67 16.99
CA ASP A 97 -2.39 -16.49 17.86
C ASP A 97 -1.94 -17.96 17.82
N ARG A 98 -1.97 -18.63 18.97
CA ARG A 98 -1.85 -20.10 19.02
C ARG A 98 -2.94 -20.72 18.15
N THR A 99 -2.55 -21.57 17.20
CA THR A 99 -3.45 -22.04 16.15
C THR A 99 -3.34 -23.55 15.94
N PRO A 100 -4.44 -24.31 15.87
CA PRO A 100 -4.40 -25.74 15.59
C PRO A 100 -3.97 -26.03 14.13
N CYS A 101 -3.20 -27.10 13.93
CA CYS A 101 -2.66 -27.51 12.63
C CYS A 101 -3.23 -28.85 12.12
N GLY A 102 -4.16 -29.45 12.89
CA GLY A 102 -4.59 -30.83 12.72
C GLY A 102 -3.68 -31.83 13.45
N GLY A 103 -4.11 -33.10 13.53
CA GLY A 103 -3.26 -34.18 14.06
C GLY A 103 -2.80 -34.01 15.52
N ARG A 104 -3.61 -33.36 16.38
CA ARG A 104 -3.26 -32.99 17.76
C ARG A 104 -2.06 -32.03 17.89
N GLN A 105 -1.68 -31.37 16.81
CA GLN A 105 -0.60 -30.39 16.78
C GLN A 105 -1.17 -28.96 16.68
N ALA A 106 -0.42 -28.01 17.23
CA ALA A 106 -0.74 -26.59 17.16
C ALA A 106 0.55 -25.79 16.94
N TRP A 107 0.44 -24.73 16.15
CA TRP A 107 1.45 -23.69 16.06
C TRP A 107 1.37 -22.82 17.31
N GLU A 108 2.53 -22.47 17.86
CA GLU A 108 2.62 -21.65 19.06
C GLU A 108 2.08 -20.24 18.84
N ALA A 109 1.76 -19.54 19.92
CA ALA A 109 1.69 -18.08 19.90
C ALA A 109 3.12 -17.53 19.83
N ALA A 110 3.32 -16.41 19.15
CA ALA A 110 4.64 -15.80 19.00
C ALA A 110 4.54 -14.33 18.61
N SER A 111 5.60 -13.57 18.84
CA SER A 111 5.74 -12.21 18.30
C SER A 111 6.75 -12.19 17.16
N ILE A 112 6.55 -11.34 16.17
CA ILE A 112 7.45 -11.18 15.03
C ILE A 112 7.68 -9.68 14.76
N ASP A 113 8.96 -9.31 14.72
CA ASP A 113 9.40 -7.95 14.45
C ASP A 113 10.01 -7.88 13.05
N CYS A 114 9.43 -7.09 12.14
CA CYS A 114 9.88 -6.94 10.77
C CYS A 114 10.30 -5.51 10.45
N ARG A 115 11.27 -5.41 9.53
CA ARG A 115 11.74 -4.17 8.93
C ARG A 115 11.70 -4.29 7.42
N SER A 116 11.30 -3.23 6.72
CA SER A 116 11.42 -3.17 5.27
C SER A 116 12.89 -3.21 4.86
N THR A 117 13.24 -4.13 3.96
CA THR A 117 14.57 -4.25 3.38
C THR A 117 14.52 -3.67 1.97
N GLY A 118 14.84 -2.39 1.84
CA GLY A 118 14.73 -1.63 0.59
C GLY A 118 14.62 -0.14 0.90
N GLY A 119 15.35 0.69 0.14
CA GLY A 119 15.58 2.10 0.44
C GLY A 119 14.32 2.94 0.55
N LEU A 120 13.76 3.05 1.76
CA LEU A 120 12.81 4.08 2.16
C LEU A 120 13.58 5.35 2.57
N ILE A 121 14.53 5.79 1.74
CA ILE A 121 15.08 7.15 1.86
C ILE A 121 14.02 8.09 1.29
N GLY A 122 13.07 8.55 2.12
CA GLY A 122 12.21 9.69 1.78
C GLY A 122 10.69 9.52 1.93
N ALA A 123 10.16 8.39 2.38
CA ALA A 123 8.70 8.22 2.55
C ALA A 123 8.14 8.73 3.89
N ILE A 124 8.94 9.47 4.66
CA ILE A 124 8.45 10.23 5.81
C ILE A 124 7.95 11.57 5.26
N GLY A 125 6.70 11.64 4.83
CA GLY A 125 6.01 12.92 4.56
C GLY A 125 5.75 13.30 3.10
N ARG A 126 6.01 12.45 2.10
CA ARG A 126 5.57 12.71 0.71
C ARG A 126 4.77 11.54 0.15
N VAL A 127 3.46 11.61 0.34
CA VAL A 127 2.50 10.87 -0.48
C VAL A 127 2.56 11.53 -1.87
N ILE A 128 3.40 11.01 -2.76
CA ILE A 128 3.19 11.22 -4.20
C ILE A 128 2.01 10.32 -4.56
N VAL A 129 0.85 10.93 -4.77
CA VAL A 129 -0.34 10.22 -5.26
C VAL A 129 0.00 9.66 -6.64
N GLY A 130 0.15 8.34 -6.74
CA GLY A 130 0.42 7.65 -7.99
C GLY A 130 0.96 6.23 -7.79
N GLU A 131 1.82 6.02 -6.79
CA GLU A 131 2.40 4.70 -6.54
C GLU A 131 2.89 4.58 -5.09
N SER A 132 2.03 4.07 -4.19
CA SER A 132 2.45 3.76 -2.82
C SER A 132 3.65 2.82 -2.87
N PRO A 133 4.80 3.15 -2.25
CA PRO A 133 5.99 2.32 -2.33
C PRO A 133 5.66 0.92 -1.78
N ARG A 134 5.51 -0.03 -2.70
CA ARG A 134 5.12 -1.40 -2.35
C ARG A 134 6.33 -2.08 -1.74
N ILE A 135 6.32 -2.26 -0.43
CA ILE A 135 7.33 -3.06 0.25
C ILE A 135 7.32 -4.46 -0.38
N ARG A 136 8.47 -4.84 -0.95
CA ARG A 136 8.68 -6.14 -1.61
C ARG A 136 9.27 -7.16 -0.65
N THR A 137 10.17 -6.71 0.23
CA THR A 137 10.96 -7.59 1.07
C THR A 137 11.02 -7.08 2.49
N LEU A 138 10.85 -7.99 3.45
CA LEU A 138 10.96 -7.76 4.87
C LEU A 138 12.12 -8.56 5.44
N ARG A 139 12.83 -8.00 6.43
CA ARG A 139 13.70 -8.74 7.33
C ARG A 139 13.02 -8.82 8.69
N CYS A 140 12.76 -10.03 9.13
CA CYS A 140 11.95 -10.33 10.29
C CYS A 140 12.73 -11.11 11.34
N THR A 141 12.33 -10.97 12.60
CA THR A 141 12.83 -11.75 13.73
C THR A 141 11.64 -12.39 14.43
N TYR A 142 11.63 -13.72 14.49
CA TYR A 142 10.61 -14.51 15.16
C TYR A 142 10.99 -14.73 16.62
N HIS A 143 10.07 -14.38 17.53
CA HIS A 143 10.21 -14.51 18.98
C HIS A 143 9.30 -15.63 19.49
N PRO A 144 9.82 -16.86 19.64
CA PRO A 144 9.01 -18.00 20.10
C PRO A 144 8.62 -17.83 21.57
N THR A 145 7.48 -18.40 21.95
CA THR A 145 7.03 -18.47 23.35
C THR A 145 7.35 -19.83 23.98
N VAL A 146 7.67 -20.84 23.17
CA VAL A 146 8.06 -22.17 23.65
C VAL A 146 9.42 -22.10 24.38
N PRO A 147 9.50 -22.59 25.64
CA PRO A 147 10.75 -22.62 26.40
C PRO A 147 11.87 -23.38 25.70
N GLY A 148 13.08 -22.84 25.75
CA GLY A 148 14.28 -23.46 25.17
C GLY A 148 14.44 -23.27 23.66
N VAL A 149 13.47 -22.65 22.97
CA VAL A 149 13.58 -22.31 21.54
C VAL A 149 14.18 -20.91 21.40
N THR A 150 15.20 -20.77 20.54
CA THR A 150 15.86 -19.49 20.29
C THR A 150 15.17 -18.69 19.19
N ARG A 151 15.33 -17.36 19.24
CA ARG A 151 14.85 -16.44 18.20
C ARG A 151 15.46 -16.78 16.85
N ARG A 152 14.70 -16.58 15.78
CA ARG A 152 15.17 -16.81 14.40
C ARG A 152 14.91 -15.61 13.52
N THR A 153 15.94 -15.17 12.81
CA THR A 153 15.80 -14.13 11.79
C THR A 153 15.54 -14.76 10.43
N PHE A 154 14.66 -14.16 9.65
CA PHE A 154 14.32 -14.62 8.31
C PHE A 154 14.00 -13.43 7.42
N THR A 155 14.06 -13.64 6.11
CA THR A 155 13.59 -12.69 5.11
C THR A 155 12.24 -13.17 4.58
N ALA A 156 11.36 -12.23 4.25
CA ALA A 156 10.07 -12.55 3.66
C ALA A 156 9.83 -11.71 2.42
N THR A 157 9.31 -12.34 1.36
CA THR A 157 9.03 -11.69 0.09
C THR A 157 7.53 -11.66 -0.15
N ARG A 158 7.07 -10.55 -0.71
CA ARG A 158 5.66 -10.38 -1.10
C ARG A 158 5.25 -11.44 -2.14
N THR A 159 4.07 -12.02 -1.97
CA THR A 159 3.46 -13.01 -2.89
C THR A 159 2.33 -12.41 -3.72
#